data_AF-A0A1B9JMM7-F1
#
_entry.id   AF-A0A1B9JMM7-F1
#
_cell.length_a   1.000
_cell.length_b   1.000
_cell.length_c   1.000
_cell.angle_alpha   90.00
_cell.angle_beta   90.00
_cell.angle_gamma   90.00
#
_symmetry.space_group_name_H-M   'P 1'
#
loop_
_entity.id
_entity.type
_entity.pdbx_description
1 polymer ?
#
loop_
_entity_poly.entity_id
_entity_poly.type
_entity_poly.pdbx_seq_one_letter_code
_entity_poly.pdbx_strand_id
1 'polypeptide(L)'
;MFLVCVLSVLYVTNCFSSQGIVDSSKTIKSQILGNDVHYTVYLPPDYNSSNRTYPIFYYLHGGADGIHTDPYTQGNLQAHLDNLINSGKITPMIVVTPDATRNGSFENNTYYMNDADGQYLYEDMFIKEFMPQIEKNYRVNNLPKFRAIGGLSMGGFGALYYSLQYPGLFKATVALSGAFRTKEDIISMDMNVYNRRYGKAFGLNLVGESRVNNKFYDKYDILNTTSNKLESEGYFYLDCGSKDDFLIGNTLLSMNFKKNNINYTFIARNGGHDWSYWTSGFDDMLIFVSQRLQDFRFID
;
A
#
# COMPACT_ATOMS: atom_id res chain seq x y z
N MET A 1 22.75 28.00 64.70
CA MET A 1 21.91 28.11 63.49
C MET A 1 22.53 27.21 62.43
N PHE A 2 22.13 25.94 62.38
CA PHE A 2 22.65 24.97 61.40
C PHE A 2 21.77 25.00 60.15
N LEU A 3 22.36 25.38 59.03
CA LEU A 3 21.71 25.41 57.72
C LEU A 3 21.85 24.02 57.09
N VAL A 4 20.74 23.29 56.96
CA VAL A 4 20.68 22.03 56.22
C VAL A 4 20.43 22.36 54.75
N CYS A 5 21.45 22.20 53.91
CA CYS A 5 21.30 22.23 52.46
C CYS A 5 20.68 20.91 52.00
N VAL A 6 19.43 20.96 51.54
CA VAL A 6 18.78 19.85 50.83
C VAL A 6 19.20 19.93 49.36
N LEU A 7 20.08 19.03 48.94
CA LEU A 7 20.39 18.82 47.52
C LEU A 7 19.25 18.01 46.89
N SER A 8 18.43 18.68 46.09
CA SER A 8 17.46 18.05 45.20
C SER A 8 18.19 17.49 43.96
N VAL A 9 18.34 16.17 43.88
CA VAL A 9 18.84 15.47 42.69
C VAL A 9 17.69 15.36 41.69
N LEU A 10 17.77 16.13 40.60
CA LEU A 10 16.90 16.00 39.43
C LEU A 10 17.30 14.72 38.67
N TYR A 11 16.49 13.66 38.77
CA TYR A 11 16.60 12.50 37.89
C TYR A 11 16.09 12.90 36.51
N VAL A 12 17.03 13.16 35.59
CA VAL A 12 16.71 13.25 34.15
C VAL A 12 16.51 11.81 33.67
N THR A 13 15.27 11.34 33.65
CA THR A 13 14.92 10.13 32.91
C THR A 13 15.07 10.45 31.43
N ASN A 14 16.16 9.99 30.82
CA ASN A 14 16.26 9.92 29.37
C ASN A 14 15.16 8.96 28.88
N CYS A 15 14.01 9.52 28.50
CA CYS A 15 13.02 8.80 27.71
C CYS A 15 13.65 8.54 26.34
N PHE A 16 14.35 7.42 26.19
CA PHE A 16 14.64 6.91 24.86
C PHE A 16 13.30 6.57 24.22
N SER A 17 12.86 7.42 23.28
CA SER A 17 11.73 7.09 22.42
C SER A 17 12.07 5.77 21.73
N SER A 18 11.28 4.73 22.01
CA SER A 18 11.47 3.43 21.38
C SER A 18 11.16 3.58 19.90
N GLN A 19 12.15 3.33 19.05
CA GLN A 19 11.99 3.39 17.59
C GLN A 19 11.74 1.99 17.04
N GLY A 20 10.93 1.91 15.99
CA GLY A 20 10.77 0.68 15.22
C GLY A 20 12.04 0.34 14.45
N ILE A 21 12.05 -0.86 13.87
CA ILE A 21 13.18 -1.37 13.08
C ILE A 21 12.76 -1.43 11.63
N VAL A 22 13.48 -0.72 10.75
CA VAL A 22 13.36 -0.86 9.30
C VAL A 22 14.50 -1.72 8.79
N ASP A 23 14.19 -2.83 8.14
CA ASP A 23 15.17 -3.69 7.48
C ASP A 23 14.83 -3.80 6.00
N SER A 24 15.67 -3.17 5.17
CA SER A 24 15.54 -3.15 3.70
C SER A 24 16.38 -4.21 2.99
N SER A 25 17.09 -5.06 3.72
CA SER A 25 17.98 -6.08 3.14
C SER A 25 17.27 -7.41 2.82
N LYS A 26 15.95 -7.48 3.02
CA LYS A 26 15.21 -8.74 3.01
C LYS A 26 14.87 -9.21 1.61
N THR A 27 14.85 -10.53 1.44
CA THR A 27 14.42 -11.22 0.23
C THR A 27 13.53 -12.42 0.56
N ILE A 28 12.65 -12.75 -0.38
CA ILE A 28 11.90 -14.02 -0.44
C ILE A 28 12.26 -14.70 -1.76
N LYS A 29 12.47 -16.01 -1.72
CA LYS A 29 12.62 -16.81 -2.95
C LYS A 29 11.25 -17.07 -3.56
N SER A 30 11.04 -16.72 -4.82
CA SER A 30 9.82 -17.03 -5.58
C SER A 30 10.07 -18.14 -6.58
N GLN A 31 9.26 -19.21 -6.53
CA GLN A 31 9.27 -20.23 -7.58
C GLN A 31 8.45 -19.75 -8.78
N ILE A 32 7.38 -18.99 -8.54
CA ILE A 32 6.51 -18.46 -9.61
C ILE A 32 7.26 -17.51 -10.54
N LEU A 33 8.14 -16.66 -10.00
CA LEU A 33 8.94 -15.73 -10.81
C LEU A 33 10.31 -16.31 -11.19
N GLY A 34 10.78 -17.33 -10.48
CA GLY A 34 12.10 -17.93 -10.69
C GLY A 34 13.26 -17.04 -10.20
N ASN A 35 12.98 -16.02 -9.39
CA ASN A 35 13.98 -15.10 -8.83
C ASN A 35 13.62 -14.69 -7.38
N ASP A 36 14.57 -14.04 -6.73
CA ASP A 36 14.36 -13.45 -5.40
C ASP A 36 13.58 -12.14 -5.52
N VAL A 37 12.65 -11.92 -4.59
CA VAL A 37 11.84 -10.71 -4.45
C VAL A 37 12.33 -9.95 -3.23
N HIS A 38 12.89 -8.77 -3.45
CA HIS A 38 13.32 -7.87 -2.38
C HIS A 38 12.12 -7.24 -1.69
N TYR A 39 12.25 -6.91 -0.41
CA TYR A 39 11.26 -6.13 0.32
C TYR A 39 11.87 -5.37 1.48
N THR A 40 11.17 -4.34 1.95
CA THR A 40 11.47 -3.70 3.24
C THR A 40 10.40 -4.07 4.25
N VAL A 41 10.82 -4.33 5.48
CA VAL A 41 9.92 -4.55 6.61
C VAL A 41 10.16 -3.50 7.68
N TYR A 42 9.09 -2.94 8.21
CA TYR A 42 9.08 -2.21 9.47
C TYR A 42 8.50 -3.11 10.57
N LEU A 43 9.22 -3.20 11.69
CA LEU A 43 8.79 -3.85 12.91
C LEU A 43 8.53 -2.78 13.98
N PRO A 44 7.40 -2.84 14.69
CA PRO A 44 7.07 -1.81 15.68
C PRO A 44 8.05 -1.82 16.87
N PRO A 45 8.12 -0.73 17.66
CA PRO A 45 9.14 -0.58 18.69
C PRO A 45 9.15 -1.69 19.76
N ASP A 46 7.98 -2.26 20.06
CA ASP A 46 7.82 -3.35 21.02
C ASP A 46 8.03 -4.76 20.44
N TYR A 47 8.43 -4.89 19.16
CA TYR A 47 8.53 -6.19 18.49
C TYR A 47 9.48 -7.13 19.24
N ASN A 48 10.73 -6.74 19.50
CA ASN A 48 11.73 -7.61 20.12
C ASN A 48 11.55 -7.81 21.64
N SER A 49 10.78 -6.95 22.29
CA SER A 49 10.55 -6.98 23.74
C SER A 49 9.21 -7.61 24.13
N SER A 50 8.33 -7.88 23.16
CA SER A 50 7.01 -8.48 23.39
C SER A 50 6.83 -9.82 22.65
N ASN A 51 5.90 -10.63 23.15
CA ASN A 51 5.43 -11.86 22.50
C ASN A 51 4.13 -11.65 21.72
N ARG A 52 3.77 -10.40 21.39
CA ARG A 52 2.52 -10.07 20.70
C ARG A 52 2.55 -10.55 19.24
N THR A 53 1.36 -10.83 18.72
CA THR A 53 1.11 -10.91 17.27
C THR A 53 0.55 -9.59 16.78
N TYR A 54 0.98 -9.16 15.61
CA TYR A 54 0.67 -7.83 15.07
C TYR A 54 -0.25 -7.90 13.85
N PRO A 55 -1.09 -6.88 13.62
CA PRO A 55 -1.67 -6.68 12.31
C PRO A 55 -0.59 -6.34 11.28
N ILE A 56 -0.88 -6.57 10.00
CA ILE A 56 0.04 -6.34 8.90
C ILE A 56 -0.55 -5.38 7.86
N PHE A 57 0.27 -4.44 7.41
CA PHE A 57 -0.02 -3.52 6.33
C PHE A 57 0.96 -3.73 5.18
N TYR A 58 0.45 -4.21 4.04
CA TYR A 58 1.24 -4.31 2.82
C TYR A 58 1.20 -2.97 2.08
N TYR A 59 2.32 -2.27 1.99
CA TYR A 59 2.41 -0.96 1.32
C TYR A 59 3.13 -1.08 -0.01
N LEU A 60 2.47 -0.69 -1.09
CA LEU A 60 2.92 -0.87 -2.47
C LEU A 60 3.51 0.45 -3.00
N HIS A 61 4.73 0.37 -3.52
CA HIS A 61 5.45 1.54 -4.04
C HIS A 61 4.90 2.02 -5.40
N GLY A 62 5.36 3.20 -5.82
CA GLY A 62 5.01 3.81 -7.09
C GLY A 62 5.64 3.12 -8.29
N GLY A 63 5.17 3.47 -9.48
CA GLY A 63 5.80 3.01 -10.72
C GLY A 63 7.04 3.83 -11.03
N ALA A 64 7.38 3.85 -12.31
CA ALA A 64 8.56 4.50 -12.81
C ALA A 64 9.87 3.89 -12.28
N ASP A 65 10.63 4.66 -11.51
CA ASP A 65 11.87 4.27 -10.82
C ASP A 65 11.62 3.83 -9.36
N GLY A 66 10.35 3.70 -8.97
CA GLY A 66 9.98 3.32 -7.61
C GLY A 66 10.44 1.92 -7.22
N ILE A 67 10.89 1.77 -5.97
CA ILE A 67 11.35 0.53 -5.36
C ILE A 67 10.82 0.36 -3.92
N HIS A 68 11.03 -0.83 -3.35
CA HIS A 68 10.53 -1.20 -2.03
C HIS A 68 11.00 -0.30 -0.86
N THR A 69 12.12 0.41 -0.99
CA THR A 69 12.67 1.28 0.07
C THR A 69 12.07 2.68 0.10
N ASP A 70 11.46 3.13 -1.00
CA ASP A 70 11.05 4.53 -1.18
C ASP A 70 10.10 5.07 -0.12
N PRO A 71 9.09 4.31 0.37
CA PRO A 71 8.22 4.80 1.44
C PRO A 71 9.01 5.24 2.69
N TYR A 72 10.18 4.65 2.93
CA TYR A 72 11.05 4.99 4.05
C TYR A 72 12.08 6.05 3.69
N THR A 73 12.73 5.95 2.54
CA THR A 73 13.83 6.87 2.15
C THR A 73 13.32 8.22 1.65
N GLN A 74 12.22 8.24 0.91
CA GLN A 74 11.60 9.45 0.37
C GLN A 74 10.41 9.89 1.22
N GLY A 75 9.65 8.92 1.73
CA GLY A 75 8.44 9.18 2.50
C GLY A 75 8.63 9.33 4.02
N ASN A 76 9.81 8.99 4.54
CA ASN A 76 10.08 8.97 5.98
C ASN A 76 9.04 8.17 6.79
N LEU A 77 8.46 7.12 6.21
CA LEU A 77 7.33 6.38 6.78
C LEU A 77 7.62 5.84 8.20
N GLN A 78 8.87 5.50 8.50
CA GLN A 78 9.28 5.08 9.86
C GLN A 78 8.94 6.14 10.91
N ALA A 79 9.26 7.41 10.65
CA ALA A 79 9.02 8.47 11.61
C ALA A 79 7.52 8.67 11.86
N HIS A 80 6.69 8.58 10.82
CA HIS A 80 5.23 8.63 10.94
C HIS A 80 4.71 7.48 11.80
N LEU A 81 5.13 6.24 11.51
CA LEU A 81 4.77 5.05 12.29
C LEU A 81 5.19 5.17 13.75
N ASP A 82 6.46 5.47 14.02
CA ASP A 82 7.01 5.58 15.37
C ASP A 82 6.30 6.68 16.17
N ASN A 83 6.09 7.85 15.58
CA ASN A 83 5.41 8.97 16.25
C ASN A 83 3.96 8.63 16.60
N LEU A 84 3.23 8.01 15.68
CA LEU A 84 1.83 7.65 15.91
C LEU A 84 1.67 6.48 16.89
N ILE A 85 2.57 5.50 16.86
CA ILE A 85 2.59 4.38 17.82
C ILE A 85 2.93 4.88 19.22
N ASN A 86 4.00 5.67 19.36
CA ASN A 86 4.45 6.17 20.66
C ASN A 86 3.47 7.18 21.27
N SER A 87 2.69 7.89 20.45
CA SER A 87 1.59 8.76 20.92
C SER A 87 0.26 8.03 21.14
N GLY A 88 0.20 6.70 20.90
CA GLY A 88 -1.01 5.91 21.08
C GLY A 88 -2.11 6.17 20.06
N LYS A 89 -1.82 6.89 18.97
CA LYS A 89 -2.78 7.21 17.91
C LYS A 89 -3.05 6.04 16.96
N ILE A 90 -2.08 5.15 16.80
CA ILE A 90 -2.26 3.91 16.03
C ILE A 90 -1.79 2.70 16.83
N THR A 91 -2.37 1.53 16.54
CA THR A 91 -1.87 0.26 17.06
C THR A 91 -0.50 -0.05 16.45
N PRO A 92 0.45 -0.61 17.23
CA PRO A 92 1.64 -1.23 16.68
C PRO A 92 1.27 -2.24 15.58
N MET A 93 1.94 -2.15 14.43
CA MET A 93 1.70 -3.01 13.27
C MET A 93 3.00 -3.28 12.52
N ILE A 94 3.03 -4.38 11.75
CA ILE A 94 4.13 -4.68 10.83
C ILE A 94 3.78 -4.08 9.47
N VAL A 95 4.72 -3.37 8.85
CA VAL A 95 4.52 -2.81 7.50
C VAL A 95 5.51 -3.48 6.55
N VAL A 96 5.03 -4.01 5.43
CA VAL A 96 5.85 -4.72 4.44
C VAL A 96 5.68 -4.09 3.08
N THR A 97 6.79 -3.68 2.46
CA THR A 97 6.83 -3.11 1.12
C THR A 97 7.54 -4.07 0.17
N PRO A 98 6.83 -4.82 -0.69
CA PRO A 98 7.47 -5.68 -1.69
C PRO A 98 8.07 -4.84 -2.83
N ASP A 99 9.16 -5.31 -3.42
CA ASP A 99 9.65 -4.78 -4.68
C ASP A 99 8.80 -5.32 -5.83
N ALA A 100 8.40 -4.43 -6.73
CA ALA A 100 7.56 -4.71 -7.88
C ALA A 100 8.23 -4.33 -9.21
N THR A 101 9.56 -4.16 -9.20
CA THR A 101 10.37 -4.05 -10.41
C THR A 101 10.53 -5.43 -11.07
N ARG A 102 10.90 -5.44 -12.35
CA ARG A 102 11.24 -6.68 -13.05
C ARG A 102 12.72 -6.94 -12.91
N ASN A 103 13.12 -7.70 -11.90
CA ASN A 103 14.53 -8.03 -11.62
C ASN A 103 15.40 -6.76 -11.47
N GLY A 104 14.90 -5.73 -10.77
CA GLY A 104 15.58 -4.45 -10.59
C GLY A 104 15.45 -3.49 -11.78
N SER A 105 14.76 -3.88 -12.86
CA SER A 105 14.53 -3.00 -14.02
C SER A 105 13.33 -2.07 -13.83
N PHE A 106 13.53 -0.81 -14.19
CA PHE A 106 12.50 0.23 -14.28
C PHE A 106 11.77 0.26 -15.64
N GLU A 107 12.20 -0.61 -16.56
CA GLU A 107 11.48 -0.87 -17.79
C GLU A 107 10.30 -1.80 -17.53
N ASN A 108 9.18 -1.55 -18.20
CA ASN A 108 8.00 -2.40 -18.12
C ASN A 108 7.53 -2.62 -16.66
N ASN A 109 7.15 -1.57 -15.93
CA ASN A 109 6.67 -1.73 -14.56
C ASN A 109 5.59 -2.83 -14.47
N THR A 110 5.61 -3.66 -13.41
CA THR A 110 4.70 -4.81 -13.28
C THR A 110 3.24 -4.41 -13.12
N TYR A 111 2.98 -3.20 -12.60
CA TYR A 111 1.65 -2.73 -12.22
C TYR A 111 0.91 -3.70 -11.27
N TYR A 112 1.65 -4.56 -10.57
CA TYR A 112 1.10 -5.61 -9.71
C TYR A 112 0.19 -6.59 -10.48
N MET A 113 0.48 -6.82 -11.76
CA MET A 113 -0.28 -7.70 -12.64
C MET A 113 0.52 -8.92 -13.08
N ASN A 114 -0.17 -9.95 -13.55
CA ASN A 114 0.42 -11.03 -14.33
C ASN A 114 0.61 -10.61 -15.78
N ASP A 115 1.72 -11.04 -16.38
CA ASP A 115 1.97 -10.83 -17.80
C ASP A 115 1.00 -11.62 -18.68
N ALA A 116 0.69 -11.03 -19.83
CA ALA A 116 -0.19 -11.61 -20.82
C ALA A 116 0.34 -12.92 -21.41
N ASP A 117 1.67 -13.05 -21.49
CA ASP A 117 2.40 -14.19 -22.06
C ASP A 117 2.74 -15.27 -21.01
N GLY A 118 2.37 -15.03 -19.75
CA GLY A 118 2.62 -15.94 -18.64
C GLY A 118 4.07 -16.01 -18.15
N GLN A 119 4.97 -15.16 -18.65
CA GLN A 119 6.40 -15.23 -18.31
C GLN A 119 6.72 -14.61 -16.95
N TYR A 120 5.90 -13.67 -16.48
CA TYR A 120 6.11 -13.00 -15.20
C TYR A 120 4.77 -12.80 -14.48
N LEU A 121 4.50 -13.66 -13.50
CA LEU A 121 3.21 -13.74 -12.83
C LEU A 121 3.27 -13.06 -11.46
N TYR A 122 3.43 -11.73 -11.43
CA TYR A 122 3.66 -10.98 -10.19
C TYR A 122 2.48 -11.07 -9.21
N GLU A 123 1.25 -10.99 -9.71
CA GLU A 123 0.05 -11.12 -8.88
C GLU A 123 -0.02 -12.51 -8.22
N ASP A 124 0.22 -13.56 -9.00
CA ASP A 124 0.22 -14.91 -8.47
C ASP A 124 1.33 -15.10 -7.44
N MET A 125 2.52 -14.58 -7.69
CA MET A 125 3.63 -14.59 -6.71
C MET A 125 3.23 -13.87 -5.43
N PHE A 126 2.66 -12.66 -5.53
CA PHE A 126 2.31 -11.87 -4.37
C PHE A 126 1.31 -12.61 -3.47
N ILE A 127 0.25 -13.16 -4.07
CA ILE A 127 -0.85 -13.81 -3.34
C ILE A 127 -0.45 -15.21 -2.84
N LYS A 128 0.21 -16.02 -3.67
CA LYS A 128 0.43 -17.46 -3.41
C LYS A 128 1.76 -17.74 -2.71
N GLU A 129 2.75 -16.86 -2.84
CA GLU A 129 4.10 -17.07 -2.27
C GLU A 129 4.50 -15.98 -1.29
N PHE A 130 4.45 -14.71 -1.69
CA PHE A 130 4.99 -13.60 -0.89
C PHE A 130 4.23 -13.43 0.42
N MET A 131 2.91 -13.23 0.37
CA MET A 131 2.10 -13.05 1.57
C MET A 131 2.23 -14.24 2.54
N PRO A 132 2.03 -15.51 2.12
CA PRO A 132 2.19 -16.65 3.02
C PRO A 132 3.59 -16.76 3.64
N GLN A 133 4.65 -16.45 2.89
CA GLN A 133 6.02 -16.48 3.43
C GLN A 133 6.27 -15.35 4.44
N ILE A 134 5.82 -14.13 4.15
CA ILE A 134 5.88 -13.02 5.11
C ILE A 134 5.14 -13.38 6.39
N GLU A 135 3.91 -13.88 6.27
CA GLU A 135 3.08 -14.16 7.44
C GLU A 135 3.57 -15.36 8.27
N LYS A 136 4.41 -16.21 7.68
CA LYS A 136 5.15 -17.27 8.39
C LYS A 136 6.41 -16.76 9.09
N ASN A 137 7.11 -15.80 8.49
CA ASN A 137 8.42 -15.32 8.95
C ASN A 137 8.31 -14.27 10.07
N TYR A 138 7.16 -13.61 10.20
CA TYR A 138 6.93 -12.55 11.18
C TYR A 138 5.76 -12.91 12.12
N ARG A 139 5.74 -12.33 13.33
CA ARG A 139 4.64 -12.53 14.29
C ARG A 139 3.41 -11.72 13.89
N VAL A 140 2.68 -12.19 12.90
CA VAL A 140 1.44 -11.55 12.42
C VAL A 140 0.20 -12.32 12.81
N ASN A 141 -0.93 -11.63 12.90
CA ASN A 141 -2.24 -12.26 12.85
C ASN A 141 -2.69 -12.35 11.38
N ASN A 142 -2.75 -13.57 10.85
CA ASN A 142 -3.00 -13.84 9.43
C ASN A 142 -4.49 -13.84 9.04
N LEU A 143 -5.40 -13.56 9.97
CA LEU A 143 -6.82 -13.42 9.65
C LEU A 143 -7.06 -12.15 8.83
N PRO A 144 -7.96 -12.17 7.83
CA PRO A 144 -8.16 -11.02 6.96
C PRO A 144 -8.51 -9.70 7.65
N LYS A 145 -9.20 -9.78 8.80
CA LYS A 145 -9.54 -8.60 9.62
C LYS A 145 -8.31 -7.85 10.18
N PHE A 146 -7.13 -8.46 10.17
CA PHE A 146 -5.85 -7.88 10.61
C PHE A 146 -4.90 -7.59 9.45
N ARG A 147 -5.38 -7.67 8.20
CA ARG A 147 -4.60 -7.39 7.01
C ARG A 147 -5.10 -6.11 6.33
N ALA A 148 -4.20 -5.19 6.06
CA ALA A 148 -4.44 -4.04 5.20
C ALA A 148 -3.52 -4.06 3.98
N ILE A 149 -3.94 -3.38 2.92
CA ILE A 149 -3.12 -3.12 1.74
C ILE A 149 -3.25 -1.67 1.32
N GLY A 150 -2.17 -1.08 0.83
CA GLY A 150 -2.18 0.31 0.43
C GLY A 150 -1.05 0.62 -0.51
N GLY A 151 -1.03 1.82 -1.08
CA GLY A 151 0.10 2.26 -1.86
C GLY A 151 -0.16 3.57 -2.58
N LEU A 152 0.88 4.03 -3.28
CA LEU A 152 0.84 5.27 -4.05
C LEU A 152 0.92 5.00 -5.56
N SER A 153 0.26 5.81 -6.39
CA SER A 153 0.35 5.74 -7.85
C SER A 153 0.05 4.33 -8.40
N MET A 154 1.04 3.66 -9.01
CA MET A 154 1.00 2.24 -9.40
C MET A 154 0.61 1.32 -8.23
N GLY A 155 1.15 1.55 -7.04
CA GLY A 155 0.82 0.79 -5.83
C GLY A 155 -0.60 1.06 -5.33
N GLY A 156 -1.10 2.29 -5.49
CA GLY A 156 -2.49 2.61 -5.20
C GLY A 156 -3.46 1.88 -6.15
N PHE A 157 -3.07 1.77 -7.43
CA PHE A 157 -3.77 0.91 -8.39
C PHE A 157 -3.75 -0.56 -7.94
N GLY A 158 -2.57 -1.12 -7.63
CA GLY A 158 -2.41 -2.52 -7.22
C GLY A 158 -3.16 -2.87 -5.94
N ALA A 159 -3.15 -1.98 -4.95
CA ALA A 159 -3.82 -2.19 -3.67
C ALA A 159 -5.34 -2.28 -3.84
N LEU A 160 -5.93 -1.36 -4.60
CA LEU A 160 -7.36 -1.40 -4.88
C LEU A 160 -7.71 -2.60 -5.77
N TYR A 161 -6.92 -2.83 -6.82
CA TYR A 161 -7.08 -3.96 -7.72
C TYR A 161 -7.17 -5.30 -6.95
N TYR A 162 -6.20 -5.58 -6.08
CA TYR A 162 -6.22 -6.81 -5.29
C TYR A 162 -7.40 -6.87 -4.33
N SER A 163 -7.80 -5.74 -3.74
CA SER A 163 -8.96 -5.71 -2.84
C SER A 163 -10.27 -6.03 -3.57
N LEU A 164 -10.40 -5.64 -4.84
CA LEU A 164 -11.55 -5.95 -5.69
C LEU A 164 -11.53 -7.39 -6.22
N GLN A 165 -10.35 -7.92 -6.56
CA GLN A 165 -10.20 -9.27 -7.10
C GLN A 165 -10.21 -10.37 -6.02
N TYR A 166 -9.77 -10.04 -4.81
CA TYR A 166 -9.73 -10.93 -3.65
C TYR A 166 -10.61 -10.37 -2.50
N PRO A 167 -11.95 -10.32 -2.67
CA PRO A 167 -12.85 -9.88 -1.61
C PRO A 167 -12.62 -10.62 -0.31
N GLY A 168 -12.63 -9.89 0.81
CA GLY A 168 -12.41 -10.46 2.14
C GLY A 168 -10.96 -10.84 2.43
N LEU A 169 -9.98 -10.53 1.56
CA LEU A 169 -8.55 -10.74 1.85
C LEU A 169 -7.94 -9.61 2.69
N PHE A 170 -8.45 -8.38 2.53
CA PHE A 170 -7.98 -7.17 3.20
C PHE A 170 -9.13 -6.44 3.88
N LYS A 171 -8.93 -6.01 5.12
CA LYS A 171 -9.91 -5.24 5.90
C LYS A 171 -9.91 -3.76 5.54
N ALA A 172 -8.74 -3.22 5.22
CA ALA A 172 -8.55 -1.83 4.86
C ALA A 172 -7.68 -1.72 3.60
N THR A 173 -8.09 -0.81 2.72
CA THR A 173 -7.45 -0.57 1.43
C THR A 173 -7.19 0.92 1.26
N VAL A 174 -5.96 1.29 0.91
CA VAL A 174 -5.57 2.68 0.69
C VAL A 174 -5.06 2.87 -0.73
N ALA A 175 -5.53 3.91 -1.42
CA ALA A 175 -4.93 4.37 -2.67
C ALA A 175 -4.59 5.86 -2.57
N LEU A 176 -3.29 6.18 -2.52
CA LEU A 176 -2.76 7.53 -2.59
C LEU A 176 -2.41 7.85 -4.05
N SER A 177 -3.05 8.86 -4.64
CA SER A 177 -2.96 9.19 -6.07
C SER A 177 -3.03 7.94 -6.95
N GLY A 178 -3.97 7.03 -6.66
CA GLY A 178 -4.06 5.75 -7.36
C GLY A 178 -4.10 5.97 -8.86
N ALA A 179 -3.28 5.25 -9.62
CA ALA A 179 -3.12 5.45 -11.06
C ALA A 179 -4.31 4.90 -11.87
N PHE A 180 -5.51 5.30 -11.47
CA PHE A 180 -6.79 4.97 -12.09
C PHE A 180 -6.97 5.84 -13.31
N ARG A 181 -7.22 5.19 -14.45
CA ARG A 181 -7.29 5.82 -15.76
C ARG A 181 -8.63 5.49 -16.40
N THR A 182 -9.17 6.44 -17.14
CA THR A 182 -10.33 6.20 -18.00
C THR A 182 -9.97 5.27 -19.14
N LYS A 183 -10.98 4.70 -19.80
CA LYS A 183 -10.78 3.94 -21.04
C LYS A 183 -10.07 4.80 -22.08
N GLU A 184 -10.49 6.05 -22.20
CA GLU A 184 -9.94 7.03 -23.13
C GLU A 184 -8.46 7.27 -22.87
N ASP A 185 -8.06 7.43 -21.60
CA ASP A 185 -6.64 7.59 -21.21
C ASP A 185 -5.77 6.39 -21.64
N ILE A 186 -6.31 5.17 -21.57
CA ILE A 186 -5.61 3.96 -22.00
C ILE A 186 -5.50 3.93 -23.54
N ILE A 187 -6.59 4.23 -24.25
CA ILE A 187 -6.66 4.24 -25.71
C ILE A 187 -5.71 5.28 -26.30
N SER A 188 -5.69 6.49 -25.75
CA SER A 188 -4.91 7.62 -26.29
C SER A 188 -3.48 7.70 -25.76
N MET A 189 -3.06 6.79 -24.89
CA MET A 189 -1.72 6.81 -24.29
C MET A 189 -0.61 6.79 -25.34
N ASP A 190 0.47 7.53 -25.11
CA ASP A 190 1.69 7.38 -25.90
C ASP A 190 2.15 5.90 -25.91
N MET A 191 2.66 5.41 -27.05
CA MET A 191 3.01 4.00 -27.23
C MET A 191 4.11 3.54 -26.26
N ASN A 192 5.14 4.36 -26.03
CA ASN A 192 6.23 3.99 -25.14
C ASN A 192 5.75 3.96 -23.69
N VAL A 193 4.91 4.94 -23.31
CA VAL A 193 4.27 4.97 -21.99
C VAL A 193 3.34 3.76 -21.80
N TYR A 194 2.55 3.41 -22.82
CA TYR A 194 1.67 2.23 -22.79
C TYR A 194 2.48 0.94 -22.62
N ASN A 195 3.50 0.72 -23.45
CA ASN A 195 4.31 -0.49 -23.37
C ASN A 195 4.97 -0.64 -22.00
N ARG A 196 5.52 0.47 -21.47
CA ARG A 196 6.15 0.50 -20.14
C ARG A 196 5.17 0.18 -19.00
N ARG A 197 3.89 0.55 -19.11
CA ARG A 197 2.93 0.43 -17.99
C ARG A 197 2.06 -0.82 -18.10
N TYR A 198 1.60 -1.13 -19.30
CA TYR A 198 0.54 -2.10 -19.56
C TYR A 198 0.89 -3.12 -20.64
N GLY A 199 1.89 -2.84 -21.48
CA GLY A 199 2.22 -3.70 -22.61
C GLY A 199 2.50 -5.15 -22.21
N LYS A 200 3.15 -5.38 -21.08
CA LYS A 200 3.36 -6.74 -20.56
C LYS A 200 2.09 -7.42 -20.06
N ALA A 201 1.18 -6.70 -19.42
CA ALA A 201 -0.06 -7.27 -18.86
C ALA A 201 -1.17 -7.45 -19.91
N PHE A 202 -1.29 -6.54 -20.88
CA PHE A 202 -2.38 -6.52 -21.85
C PHE A 202 -1.95 -6.92 -23.27
N GLY A 203 -0.67 -6.79 -23.59
CA GLY A 203 -0.10 -7.03 -24.92
C GLY A 203 0.70 -5.82 -25.42
N LEU A 204 1.90 -6.07 -25.95
CA LEU A 204 2.81 -5.04 -26.44
C LEU A 204 2.32 -4.47 -27.77
N ASN A 205 2.64 -3.20 -28.02
CA ASN A 205 2.41 -2.50 -29.29
C ASN A 205 0.94 -2.41 -29.73
N LEU A 206 0.00 -2.58 -28.80
CA LEU A 206 -1.42 -2.36 -29.05
C LEU A 206 -1.72 -0.87 -29.24
N VAL A 207 -2.67 -0.55 -30.11
CA VAL A 207 -3.10 0.82 -30.45
C VAL A 207 -4.61 0.99 -30.33
N GLY A 208 -5.05 2.18 -29.92
CA GLY A 208 -6.46 2.51 -29.83
C GLY A 208 -7.27 1.50 -29.01
N GLU A 209 -8.44 1.14 -29.51
CA GLU A 209 -9.38 0.18 -28.88
C GLU A 209 -8.77 -1.20 -28.60
N SER A 210 -7.73 -1.62 -29.33
CA SER A 210 -7.09 -2.92 -29.06
C SER A 210 -6.43 -3.01 -27.68
N ARG A 211 -6.14 -1.88 -27.03
CA ARG A 211 -5.57 -1.80 -25.68
C ARG A 211 -6.54 -2.16 -24.56
N VAL A 212 -7.84 -1.97 -24.78
CA VAL A 212 -8.91 -2.36 -23.83
C VAL A 212 -9.55 -3.67 -24.28
N ASN A 213 -8.74 -4.72 -24.28
CA ASN A 213 -9.20 -6.06 -24.67
C ASN A 213 -9.94 -6.78 -23.52
N ASN A 214 -10.33 -8.03 -23.73
CA ASN A 214 -11.06 -8.81 -22.72
C ASN A 214 -10.32 -8.86 -21.37
N LYS A 215 -8.97 -8.93 -21.35
CA LYS A 215 -8.22 -8.92 -20.08
C LYS A 215 -8.47 -7.64 -19.30
N PHE A 216 -8.49 -6.49 -19.98
CA PHE A 216 -8.82 -5.22 -19.36
C PHE A 216 -10.23 -5.26 -18.75
N TYR A 217 -11.24 -5.62 -19.55
CA TYR A 217 -12.63 -5.61 -19.09
C TYR A 217 -12.94 -6.65 -18.00
N ASP A 218 -12.38 -7.84 -18.11
CA ASP A 218 -12.67 -8.95 -17.19
C ASP A 218 -12.05 -8.72 -15.81
N LYS A 219 -10.92 -8.03 -15.75
CA LYS A 219 -10.08 -8.00 -14.54
C LYS A 219 -9.59 -6.61 -14.11
N TYR A 220 -9.30 -5.71 -15.05
CA TYR A 220 -8.56 -4.47 -14.78
C TYR A 220 -9.36 -3.17 -14.99
N ASP A 221 -10.63 -3.24 -15.38
CA ASP A 221 -11.54 -2.08 -15.46
C ASP A 221 -12.02 -1.64 -14.06
N ILE A 222 -11.09 -1.11 -13.27
CA ILE A 222 -11.32 -0.75 -11.87
C ILE A 222 -12.40 0.33 -11.73
N LEU A 223 -12.49 1.27 -12.67
CA LEU A 223 -13.47 2.38 -12.61
C LEU A 223 -14.91 1.92 -12.78
N ASN A 224 -15.13 0.86 -13.55
CA ASN A 224 -16.46 0.31 -13.81
C ASN A 224 -16.73 -1.00 -13.07
N THR A 225 -15.79 -1.49 -12.25
CA THR A 225 -16.00 -2.68 -11.43
C THR A 225 -17.04 -2.38 -10.35
N THR A 226 -18.31 -2.64 -10.67
CA THR A 226 -19.45 -2.58 -9.75
C THR A 226 -19.70 -3.96 -9.18
N SER A 227 -18.79 -4.47 -8.37
CA SER A 227 -18.97 -5.82 -7.88
C SER A 227 -20.01 -5.85 -6.75
N ASN A 228 -21.04 -6.68 -6.91
CA ASN A 228 -21.78 -7.32 -5.81
C ASN A 228 -20.85 -8.11 -4.84
N LYS A 229 -19.52 -8.01 -4.99
CA LYS A 229 -18.48 -8.68 -4.20
C LYS A 229 -17.90 -7.79 -3.10
N LEU A 230 -18.28 -6.51 -3.03
CA LEU A 230 -17.90 -5.62 -1.93
C LEU A 230 -18.91 -5.63 -0.78
N GLU A 231 -19.75 -6.67 -0.70
CA GLU A 231 -20.67 -6.84 0.42
C GLU A 231 -19.90 -6.82 1.76
N SER A 232 -20.12 -5.73 2.49
CA SER A 232 -20.00 -5.55 3.95
C SER A 232 -18.65 -5.60 4.65
N GLU A 233 -17.54 -6.07 4.06
CA GLU A 233 -16.36 -6.38 4.90
C GLU A 233 -15.14 -5.45 4.80
N GLY A 234 -14.89 -4.78 3.67
CA GLY A 234 -13.70 -3.92 3.46
C GLY A 234 -13.96 -2.41 3.57
N TYR A 235 -12.93 -1.64 3.97
CA TYR A 235 -12.95 -0.18 4.02
C TYR A 235 -11.94 0.43 3.03
N PHE A 236 -12.35 1.45 2.28
CA PHE A 236 -11.49 2.08 1.26
C PHE A 236 -11.15 3.53 1.60
N TYR A 237 -9.87 3.91 1.47
CA TYR A 237 -9.38 5.28 1.61
C TYR A 237 -8.74 5.71 0.29
N LEU A 238 -9.34 6.70 -0.35
CA LEU A 238 -8.90 7.27 -1.62
C LEU A 238 -8.45 8.71 -1.35
N ASP A 239 -7.20 9.03 -1.68
CA ASP A 239 -6.64 10.38 -1.49
C ASP A 239 -5.89 10.77 -2.75
N CYS A 240 -6.22 11.88 -3.40
CA CYS A 240 -5.59 12.29 -4.65
C CYS A 240 -5.46 13.82 -4.76
N GLY A 241 -4.29 14.27 -5.20
CA GLY A 241 -3.98 15.69 -5.27
C GLY A 241 -4.87 16.43 -6.27
N SER A 242 -5.31 17.64 -5.92
CA SER A 242 -6.17 18.45 -6.79
C SER A 242 -5.49 18.91 -8.09
N LYS A 243 -4.17 18.74 -8.20
CA LYS A 243 -3.35 19.04 -9.40
C LYS A 243 -2.70 17.77 -9.96
N ASP A 244 -3.11 16.59 -9.49
CA ASP A 244 -2.62 15.30 -9.94
C ASP A 244 -3.36 14.88 -11.22
N ASP A 245 -2.63 14.36 -12.21
CA ASP A 245 -3.21 13.89 -13.48
C ASP A 245 -4.20 12.74 -13.27
N PHE A 246 -4.13 12.01 -12.15
CA PHE A 246 -5.07 10.94 -11.82
C PHE A 246 -6.35 11.41 -11.11
N LEU A 247 -6.53 12.71 -10.86
CA LEU A 247 -7.68 13.22 -10.12
C LEU A 247 -9.01 12.83 -10.79
N ILE A 248 -9.09 12.88 -12.12
CA ILE A 248 -10.30 12.51 -12.87
C ILE A 248 -10.66 11.04 -12.59
N GLY A 249 -9.71 10.12 -12.74
CA GLY A 249 -9.93 8.70 -12.48
C GLY A 249 -10.33 8.42 -11.03
N ASN A 250 -9.66 9.03 -10.05
CA ASN A 250 -9.99 8.90 -8.63
C ASN A 250 -11.40 9.46 -8.32
N THR A 251 -11.77 10.58 -8.95
CA THR A 251 -13.10 11.18 -8.79
C THR A 251 -14.19 10.26 -9.36
N LEU A 252 -14.00 9.74 -10.58
CA LEU A 252 -14.94 8.82 -11.22
C LEU A 252 -15.12 7.53 -10.40
N LEU A 253 -14.03 6.98 -9.87
CA LEU A 253 -14.08 5.84 -8.97
C LEU A 253 -14.89 6.15 -7.71
N SER A 254 -14.67 7.32 -7.09
CA SER A 254 -15.42 7.72 -5.89
C SER A 254 -16.92 7.86 -6.19
N MET A 255 -17.29 8.39 -7.36
CA MET A 255 -18.68 8.46 -7.82
C MET A 255 -19.27 7.06 -8.04
N ASN A 256 -18.48 6.13 -8.62
CA ASN A 256 -18.87 4.74 -8.78
C ASN A 256 -19.13 4.10 -7.40
N PHE A 257 -18.22 4.28 -6.44
CA PHE A 257 -18.36 3.76 -5.08
C PHE A 257 -19.60 4.32 -4.38
N LYS A 258 -19.86 5.62 -4.55
CA LYS A 258 -21.08 6.25 -4.03
C LYS A 258 -22.34 5.63 -4.61
N LYS A 259 -22.39 5.46 -5.94
CA LYS A 259 -23.54 4.90 -6.65
C LYS A 259 -23.85 3.46 -6.21
N ASN A 260 -22.83 2.71 -5.85
CA ASN A 260 -22.94 1.31 -5.43
C ASN A 260 -22.96 1.11 -3.90
N ASN A 261 -23.11 2.19 -3.10
CA ASN A 261 -23.15 2.14 -1.64
C ASN A 261 -21.94 1.42 -0.99
N ILE A 262 -20.76 1.56 -1.60
CA ILE A 262 -19.50 1.02 -1.05
C ILE A 262 -19.05 1.94 0.09
N ASN A 263 -18.47 1.38 1.16
CA ASN A 263 -17.93 2.16 2.27
C ASN A 263 -16.54 2.70 1.93
N TYR A 264 -16.42 4.01 1.71
CA TYR A 264 -15.16 4.64 1.38
C TYR A 264 -15.04 6.06 1.94
N THR A 265 -13.79 6.50 2.03
CA THR A 265 -13.40 7.90 2.20
C THR A 265 -12.75 8.35 0.89
N PHE A 266 -13.13 9.53 0.39
CA PHE A 266 -12.43 10.18 -0.72
C PHE A 266 -12.04 11.60 -0.32
N ILE A 267 -10.76 11.93 -0.49
CA ILE A 267 -10.18 13.21 -0.13
C ILE A 267 -9.42 13.75 -1.35
N ALA A 268 -9.72 15.00 -1.70
CA ALA A 268 -8.94 15.76 -2.66
C ALA A 268 -8.30 16.95 -1.93
N ARG A 269 -6.97 16.93 -1.79
CA ARG A 269 -6.20 18.01 -1.11
C ARG A 269 -5.36 18.76 -2.15
N ASN A 270 -4.98 20.00 -1.85
CA ASN A 270 -4.10 20.74 -2.75
C ASN A 270 -2.72 20.07 -2.84
N GLY A 271 -2.26 19.79 -4.07
CA GLY A 271 -0.97 19.17 -4.36
C GLY A 271 -1.00 18.33 -5.64
N GLY A 272 0.16 17.80 -6.04
CA GLY A 272 0.36 17.04 -7.27
C GLY A 272 0.75 15.57 -7.03
N HIS A 273 1.39 14.98 -8.04
CA HIS A 273 1.80 13.58 -8.03
C HIS A 273 3.24 13.41 -7.49
N ASP A 274 3.46 13.76 -6.22
CA ASP A 274 4.80 13.85 -5.63
C ASP A 274 4.86 13.44 -4.15
N TRP A 275 6.07 13.21 -3.66
CA TRP A 275 6.31 12.80 -2.26
C TRP A 275 5.88 13.84 -1.24
N SER A 276 5.96 15.14 -1.53
CA SER A 276 5.47 16.16 -0.59
C SER A 276 3.96 16.02 -0.40
N TYR A 277 3.22 15.71 -1.46
CA TYR A 277 1.80 15.43 -1.38
C TYR A 277 1.50 14.15 -0.59
N TRP A 278 2.15 13.03 -0.94
CA TRP A 278 1.87 11.74 -0.30
C TRP A 278 2.23 11.73 1.19
N THR A 279 3.41 12.24 1.55
CA THR A 279 3.86 12.31 2.95
C THR A 279 2.94 13.13 3.83
N SER A 280 2.38 14.23 3.29
CA SER A 280 1.40 15.05 4.03
C SER A 280 0.08 14.31 4.36
N GLY A 281 -0.20 13.17 3.72
CA GLY A 281 -1.36 12.32 3.99
C GLY A 281 -1.04 11.02 4.74
N PHE A 282 0.22 10.75 5.09
CA PHE A 282 0.62 9.48 5.72
C PHE A 282 -0.02 9.29 7.09
N ASP A 283 -0.12 10.34 7.90
CA ASP A 283 -0.72 10.22 9.23
C ASP A 283 -2.19 9.82 9.16
N ASP A 284 -2.98 10.51 8.33
CA ASP A 284 -4.41 10.24 8.15
C ASP A 284 -4.64 8.82 7.58
N MET A 285 -3.80 8.41 6.63
CA MET A 285 -3.80 7.05 6.10
C MET A 285 -3.54 6.01 7.20
N LEU A 286 -2.48 6.19 7.99
CA LEU A 286 -2.09 5.22 9.04
C LEU A 286 -3.14 5.14 10.14
N ILE A 287 -3.74 6.27 10.50
CA ILE A 287 -4.87 6.33 11.44
C ILE A 287 -6.07 5.56 10.87
N PHE A 288 -6.42 5.79 9.60
CA PHE A 288 -7.49 5.05 8.93
C PHE A 288 -7.24 3.54 8.97
N VAL A 289 -6.04 3.09 8.58
CA VAL A 289 -5.67 1.68 8.59
C VAL A 289 -5.79 1.11 10.00
N SER A 290 -5.18 1.76 10.99
CA SER A 290 -5.18 1.30 12.38
C SER A 290 -6.60 1.14 12.94
N GLN A 291 -7.48 2.11 12.72
CA GLN A 291 -8.88 2.06 13.20
C GLN A 291 -9.66 0.86 12.65
N ARG A 292 -9.24 0.27 11.53
CA ARG A 292 -9.91 -0.89 10.91
C ARG A 292 -9.25 -2.22 11.23
N LEU A 293 -7.98 -2.21 11.65
CA LEU A 293 -7.25 -3.38 12.11
C LEU A 293 -7.36 -3.61 13.62
N GLN A 294 -7.90 -2.64 14.37
CA GLN A 294 -8.26 -2.84 15.77
C GLN A 294 -9.51 -3.75 15.87
N ASP A 295 -9.39 -4.85 16.63
CA ASP A 295 -10.59 -5.52 17.17
C ASP A 295 -11.31 -4.47 18.02
N PHE A 296 -12.62 -4.23 17.78
CA PHE A 296 -13.47 -3.32 18.56
C PHE A 296 -13.69 -3.80 20.03
N ARG A 297 -12.65 -4.28 20.71
CA ARG A 297 -12.68 -4.76 22.09
C ARG A 297 -11.99 -3.83 23.10
N PHE A 298 -11.70 -2.61 22.71
CA PHE A 298 -11.23 -1.57 23.63
C PHE A 298 -11.93 -0.25 23.32
N ILE A 299 -13.22 -0.19 23.66
CA ILE A 299 -13.84 1.04 24.12
C ILE A 299 -14.32 0.66 25.53
N ASP A 300 -13.61 1.19 26.53
CA ASP A 300 -14.02 1.14 27.94
C ASP A 300 -15.36 1.88 28.14
#